data_AF-A0A950JQ47-F1
#
_entry.id   AF-A0A950JQ47-F1
#
_cell.length_a   1.000
_cell.length_b   1.000
_cell.length_c   1.000
_cell.angle_alpha   90.00
_cell.angle_beta   90.00
_cell.angle_gamma   90.00
#
_symmetry.space_group_name_H-M   'P 1'
#
loop_
_entity.id
_entity.type
_entity.pdbx_description
1 polymer ?
#
loop_
_entity_poly.entity_id
_entity_poly.type
_entity_poly.pdbx_seq_one_letter_code
_entity_poly.pdbx_strand_id
1 'polypeptide(L)'
;MLTAVATARADDIGNDEIFEQNRTTYGDIGLIEVPSARMAPDGQMSLTIGDINASQWRVGLGFQALPWLEASFRYSHIPHFFDADPQGVHQPLFDRSFGLKVRLFQETAYTPAFAIGARDIVGTGVYGQEFMVLSKRLWDVDFTAGLGWGRLASTEMFPNPFGKLISSFNIRSQNTGQGGTVSFNQLFHGPDTSLFGGLNWQTPIEGLNLLVEYSPDRYLRERVNTHFYTRTPVNFAADYHVLDNVSIMAGYLYGTTWGLAVSAHVDPKTPLFGERIGSPPLPPAVRSPQQRQVGLDELNKQNPVTAVDHGGLSVNLNTDPTNLREILAAAPSSAARDYEIDGRTLAINVEGPTDLDAQCRIFAQIAAASIPGIDTIAITELSDHDGNVALCPVLRRGQTASSATPSATGASTQAPGSNGAPMLD
;
A
#
# COMPACT_ATOMS: atom_id res chain seq x y z
N MET A 1 6.49 -10.50 -54.74
CA MET A 1 5.44 -11.38 -54.17
C MET A 1 6.07 -12.05 -52.96
N LEU A 2 5.67 -11.85 -51.71
CA LEU A 2 4.47 -11.25 -51.16
C LEU A 2 4.89 -10.48 -49.89
N THR A 3 4.42 -9.24 -49.80
CA THR A 3 4.42 -8.40 -48.62
C THR A 3 3.63 -9.10 -47.52
N ALA A 4 4.25 -9.50 -46.41
CA ALA A 4 3.55 -9.90 -45.20
C ALA A 4 3.61 -8.73 -44.22
N VAL A 5 2.44 -8.12 -44.05
CA VAL A 5 2.16 -6.92 -43.30
C VAL A 5 2.54 -7.09 -41.84
N ALA A 6 3.22 -6.08 -41.29
CA ALA A 6 3.41 -5.89 -39.87
C ALA A 6 2.04 -5.73 -39.19
N THR A 7 1.57 -6.79 -38.56
CA THR A 7 0.56 -6.72 -37.51
C THR A 7 1.23 -7.11 -36.21
N ALA A 8 1.65 -6.09 -35.45
CA ALA A 8 1.77 -6.26 -34.01
C ALA A 8 0.41 -6.76 -33.51
N ARG A 9 0.34 -7.99 -32.99
CA ARG A 9 -0.86 -8.45 -32.28
C ARG A 9 -1.01 -7.57 -31.04
N ALA A 10 -1.89 -6.60 -31.12
CA ALA A 10 -2.28 -5.72 -30.02
C ALA A 10 -3.31 -6.37 -29.08
N ASP A 11 -3.69 -7.63 -29.32
CA ASP A 11 -4.88 -8.25 -28.71
C ASP A 11 -4.58 -9.32 -27.63
N ASP A 12 -3.33 -9.54 -27.24
CA ASP A 12 -2.97 -10.53 -26.18
C ASP A 12 -2.27 -9.89 -24.96
N ILE A 13 -2.55 -8.61 -24.66
CA ILE A 13 -2.11 -7.96 -23.41
C ILE A 13 -3.10 -8.22 -22.25
N GLY A 14 -4.02 -9.19 -22.43
CA GLY A 14 -5.08 -9.53 -21.48
C GLY A 14 -5.00 -10.93 -20.89
N ASN A 15 -4.16 -11.82 -21.45
CA ASN A 15 -3.79 -13.07 -20.81
C ASN A 15 -2.37 -12.88 -20.27
N ASP A 16 -2.28 -12.51 -18.99
CA ASP A 16 -1.05 -12.61 -18.21
C ASP A 16 -0.63 -14.10 -18.20
N GLU A 17 0.02 -14.58 -19.25
CA GLU A 17 1.11 -15.53 -19.04
C GLU A 17 2.10 -14.78 -18.16
N ILE A 18 1.95 -14.99 -16.86
CA ILE A 18 2.81 -14.43 -15.82
C ILE A 18 4.22 -14.80 -16.23
N PHE A 19 4.94 -13.81 -16.77
CA PHE A 19 6.36 -13.99 -17.02
C PHE A 19 6.97 -14.23 -15.66
N GLU A 20 7.37 -15.48 -15.40
CA GLU A 20 7.90 -15.90 -14.11
C GLU A 20 9.07 -14.98 -13.73
N GLN A 21 8.94 -14.35 -12.57
CA GLN A 21 9.84 -13.29 -12.16
C GLN A 21 11.03 -13.90 -11.43
N ASN A 22 12.19 -13.87 -12.08
CA ASN A 22 13.42 -14.38 -11.51
C ASN A 22 13.84 -13.58 -10.27
N ARG A 23 14.47 -14.27 -9.34
CA ARG A 23 15.11 -13.66 -8.17
C ARG A 23 16.61 -13.64 -8.38
N THR A 24 17.21 -12.50 -8.13
CA THR A 24 18.66 -12.35 -8.12
C THR A 24 19.28 -13.16 -7.00
N THR A 25 20.60 -13.37 -7.02
CA THR A 25 21.37 -13.93 -5.90
C THR A 25 21.26 -13.10 -4.60
N TYR A 26 20.67 -11.90 -4.70
CA TYR A 26 20.39 -11.00 -3.59
C TYR A 26 18.98 -11.14 -3.01
N GLY A 27 18.08 -11.83 -3.72
CA GLY A 27 16.70 -12.12 -3.33
C GLY A 27 15.65 -11.11 -3.79
N ASP A 28 16.06 -9.99 -4.39
CA ASP A 28 15.16 -9.06 -5.07
C ASP A 28 14.92 -9.45 -6.55
N ILE A 29 13.85 -8.93 -7.15
CA ILE A 29 13.46 -9.25 -8.53
C ILE A 29 14.41 -8.59 -9.53
N GLY A 30 14.94 -9.41 -10.43
CA GLY A 30 15.92 -8.98 -11.42
C GLY A 30 16.42 -10.11 -12.31
N LEU A 31 17.63 -9.96 -12.83
CA LEU A 31 18.33 -10.99 -13.59
C LEU A 31 19.13 -11.88 -12.64
N ILE A 32 20.46 -11.84 -12.70
CA ILE A 32 21.34 -12.66 -11.86
C ILE A 32 21.72 -11.89 -10.59
N GLU A 33 22.29 -10.71 -10.76
CA GLU A 33 22.71 -9.80 -9.68
C GLU A 33 22.08 -8.41 -9.82
N VAL A 34 21.76 -8.00 -11.06
CA VAL A 34 21.21 -6.69 -11.36
C VAL A 34 19.68 -6.68 -11.25
N PRO A 35 19.08 -5.58 -10.75
CA PRO A 35 17.63 -5.48 -10.61
C PRO A 35 16.95 -5.28 -11.97
N SER A 36 15.66 -5.59 -12.04
CA SER A 36 14.78 -5.24 -13.17
C SER A 36 13.67 -4.29 -12.72
N ALA A 37 12.94 -3.69 -13.67
CA ALA A 37 11.77 -2.86 -13.37
C ALA A 37 10.51 -3.69 -13.06
N ARG A 38 10.61 -5.02 -13.08
CA ARG A 38 9.50 -5.93 -12.81
C ARG A 38 9.16 -5.97 -11.32
N MET A 39 7.92 -6.36 -11.06
CA MET A 39 7.33 -6.53 -9.73
C MET A 39 6.68 -7.91 -9.65
N ALA A 40 6.67 -8.49 -8.47
CA ALA A 40 5.95 -9.72 -8.17
C ALA A 40 4.45 -9.44 -8.01
N PRO A 41 3.61 -10.49 -7.93
CA PRO A 41 2.24 -10.36 -7.46
C PRO A 41 2.17 -9.64 -6.11
N ASP A 42 1.17 -8.79 -5.95
CA ASP A 42 0.94 -8.02 -4.73
C ASP A 42 0.88 -8.92 -3.49
N GLY A 43 1.55 -8.55 -2.41
CA GLY A 43 1.61 -9.34 -1.18
C GLY A 43 2.51 -10.59 -1.23
N GLN A 44 3.10 -10.93 -2.38
CA GLN A 44 3.99 -12.08 -2.50
C GLN A 44 5.24 -11.91 -1.62
N MET A 45 5.61 -12.99 -0.96
CA MET A 45 6.84 -13.12 -0.18
C MET A 45 7.79 -14.09 -0.89
N SER A 46 9.09 -13.86 -0.78
CA SER A 46 10.09 -14.81 -1.26
C SER A 46 11.25 -14.97 -0.29
N LEU A 47 11.82 -16.17 -0.26
CA LEU A 47 13.09 -16.50 0.38
C LEU A 47 14.05 -16.99 -0.69
N THR A 48 15.22 -16.37 -0.76
CA THR A 48 16.28 -16.74 -1.70
C THR A 48 17.56 -17.01 -0.92
N ILE A 49 18.20 -18.13 -1.21
CA ILE A 49 19.54 -18.45 -0.73
C ILE A 49 20.45 -18.44 -1.96
N GLY A 50 21.36 -17.47 -2.01
CA GLY A 50 22.36 -17.33 -3.07
C GLY A 50 23.76 -17.62 -2.53
N ASP A 51 24.59 -18.25 -3.35
CA ASP A 51 26.02 -18.42 -3.12
C ASP A 51 26.81 -18.04 -4.38
N ILE A 52 27.92 -17.34 -4.16
CA ILE A 52 28.89 -17.02 -5.20
C ILE A 52 30.26 -17.50 -4.74
N ASN A 53 30.97 -18.14 -5.66
CA ASN A 53 32.34 -18.62 -5.43
C ASN A 53 32.46 -19.58 -4.23
N ALA A 54 31.42 -20.39 -3.97
CA ALA A 54 31.38 -21.42 -2.93
C ALA A 54 31.72 -20.93 -1.51
N SER A 55 31.57 -19.63 -1.25
CA SER A 55 32.12 -19.00 -0.04
C SER A 55 31.41 -17.70 0.37
N GLN A 56 30.83 -16.96 -0.59
CA GLN A 56 30.01 -15.79 -0.33
C GLN A 56 28.53 -16.14 -0.47
N TRP A 57 27.85 -16.30 0.67
CA TRP A 57 26.44 -16.63 0.68
C TRP A 57 25.57 -15.47 1.17
N ARG A 58 24.32 -15.47 0.71
CA ARG A 58 23.32 -14.44 0.93
C ARG A 58 21.97 -15.11 1.15
N VAL A 59 21.24 -14.67 2.17
CA VAL A 59 19.86 -15.06 2.43
C VAL A 59 19.01 -13.80 2.28
N GLY A 60 18.22 -13.74 1.21
CA GLY A 60 17.32 -12.64 0.89
C GLY A 60 15.87 -12.99 1.19
N LEU A 61 15.18 -12.08 1.86
CA LEU A 61 13.73 -12.07 2.04
C LEU A 61 13.16 -10.95 1.16
N GLY A 62 12.34 -11.30 0.18
CA GLY A 62 11.61 -10.35 -0.66
C GLY A 62 10.16 -10.21 -0.19
N PHE A 63 9.63 -9.00 -0.22
CA PHE A 63 8.23 -8.71 0.07
C PHE A 63 7.69 -7.69 -0.93
N GLN A 64 6.70 -8.11 -1.73
CA GLN A 64 5.94 -7.23 -2.59
C GLN A 64 4.90 -6.47 -1.77
N ALA A 65 5.34 -5.43 -1.08
CA ALA A 65 4.51 -4.67 -0.13
C ALA A 65 3.26 -4.06 -0.78
N LEU A 66 3.38 -3.58 -2.02
CA LEU A 66 2.28 -3.09 -2.85
C LEU A 66 2.56 -3.47 -4.32
N PRO A 67 1.58 -3.40 -5.25
CA PRO A 67 1.80 -3.74 -6.67
C PRO A 67 2.91 -2.94 -7.38
N TRP A 68 3.33 -1.82 -6.77
CA TRP A 68 4.36 -0.90 -7.26
C TRP A 68 5.56 -0.74 -6.29
N LEU A 69 5.54 -1.40 -5.13
CA LEU A 69 6.57 -1.29 -4.10
C LEU A 69 7.08 -2.68 -3.69
N GLU A 70 8.35 -2.94 -3.98
CA GLU A 70 9.07 -4.11 -3.49
C GLU A 70 10.01 -3.68 -2.36
N ALA A 71 10.00 -4.44 -1.27
CA ALA A 71 10.92 -4.32 -0.17
C ALA A 71 11.73 -5.61 -0.02
N SER A 72 12.99 -5.49 0.40
CA SER A 72 13.82 -6.66 0.66
C SER A 72 14.65 -6.50 1.91
N PHE A 73 14.90 -7.62 2.57
CA PHE A 73 15.87 -7.76 3.65
C PHE A 73 16.87 -8.82 3.24
N ARG A 74 18.16 -8.60 3.51
CA ARG A 74 19.19 -9.59 3.22
C ARG A 74 20.17 -9.71 4.37
N TYR A 75 20.52 -10.95 4.68
CA TYR A 75 21.64 -11.31 5.52
C TYR A 75 22.74 -11.94 4.66
N SER A 76 23.98 -11.48 4.77
CA SER A 76 25.07 -11.94 3.92
C SER A 76 26.35 -12.17 4.68
N HIS A 77 27.14 -13.10 4.17
CA HIS A 77 28.46 -13.45 4.67
C HIS A 77 29.49 -13.24 3.56
N ILE A 78 30.53 -12.47 3.86
CA ILE A 78 31.70 -12.31 3.00
C ILE A 78 32.92 -12.83 3.76
N PRO A 79 33.52 -13.94 3.33
CA PRO A 79 34.69 -14.49 3.97
C PRO A 79 35.90 -13.58 3.71
N HIS A 80 36.88 -13.66 4.59
CA HIS A 80 38.18 -12.97 4.43
C HIS A 80 38.09 -11.44 4.29
N PHE A 81 36.95 -10.80 4.59
CA PHE A 81 36.76 -9.38 4.29
C PHE A 81 37.76 -8.49 5.04
N PHE A 82 38.10 -8.83 6.29
CA PHE A 82 39.05 -8.07 7.12
C PHE A 82 40.45 -8.70 7.20
N ASP A 83 40.79 -9.65 6.32
CA ASP A 83 42.03 -10.42 6.47
C ASP A 83 43.34 -9.63 6.26
N ALA A 84 43.26 -8.43 5.69
CA ALA A 84 44.38 -7.49 5.60
C ALA A 84 44.57 -6.61 6.85
N ASP A 85 43.82 -6.85 7.94
CA ASP A 85 43.96 -6.09 9.18
C ASP A 85 45.39 -6.23 9.76
N PRO A 86 46.17 -5.13 9.88
CA PRO A 86 47.51 -5.14 10.47
C PRO A 86 47.56 -5.65 11.92
N GLN A 87 46.43 -5.69 12.62
CA GLN A 87 46.30 -6.24 13.98
C GLN A 87 46.11 -7.77 14.02
N GLY A 88 46.08 -8.45 12.86
CA GLY A 88 45.97 -9.91 12.76
C GLY A 88 44.56 -10.47 13.03
N VAL A 89 43.53 -9.61 12.94
CA VAL A 89 42.13 -10.00 13.15
C VAL A 89 41.54 -10.46 11.82
N HIS A 90 41.62 -11.77 11.56
CA HIS A 90 41.00 -12.41 10.40
C HIS A 90 39.55 -12.76 10.74
N GLN A 91 38.60 -11.92 10.31
CA GLN A 91 37.18 -12.13 10.57
C GLN A 91 36.36 -11.95 9.29
N PRO A 92 35.33 -12.80 9.06
CA PRO A 92 34.38 -12.58 7.99
C PRO A 92 33.51 -11.35 8.28
N LEU A 93 32.99 -10.74 7.22
CA LEU A 93 31.96 -9.71 7.35
C LEU A 93 30.58 -10.36 7.29
N PHE A 94 29.79 -10.13 8.33
CA PHE A 94 28.34 -10.35 8.31
C PHE A 94 27.63 -9.02 8.14
N ASP A 95 26.73 -8.95 7.16
CA ASP A 95 26.00 -7.73 6.84
C ASP A 95 24.49 -7.98 6.81
N ARG A 96 23.74 -6.98 7.28
CA ARG A 96 22.28 -6.93 7.26
C ARG A 96 21.91 -5.71 6.44
N SER A 97 21.19 -5.93 5.35
CA SER A 97 20.86 -4.88 4.40
C SER A 97 19.37 -4.86 4.11
N PHE A 98 18.82 -3.65 3.99
CA PHE A 98 17.46 -3.43 3.52
C PHE A 98 17.47 -2.77 2.14
N GLY A 99 16.56 -3.21 1.27
CA GLY A 99 16.36 -2.68 -0.06
C GLY A 99 14.92 -2.24 -0.29
N LEU A 100 14.75 -1.27 -1.18
CA LEU A 100 13.46 -0.78 -1.65
C LEU A 100 13.53 -0.55 -3.16
N LYS A 101 12.48 -0.93 -3.88
CA LYS A 101 12.29 -0.64 -5.30
C LYS A 101 10.86 -0.15 -5.53
N VAL A 102 10.75 1.01 -6.18
CA VAL A 102 9.50 1.69 -6.50
C VAL A 102 9.33 1.68 -8.02
N ARG A 103 8.28 1.03 -8.51
CA ARG A 103 7.89 1.08 -9.93
C ARG A 103 7.05 2.33 -10.16
N LEU A 104 7.55 3.20 -11.03
CA LEU A 104 6.92 4.47 -11.37
C LEU A 104 5.94 4.32 -12.54
N PHE A 105 6.30 3.48 -13.53
CA PHE A 105 5.46 3.23 -14.69
C PHE A 105 5.35 1.73 -14.97
N GLN A 106 4.14 1.27 -15.28
CA GLN A 106 3.92 -0.07 -15.84
C GLN A 106 4.34 -0.10 -17.29
N GLU A 107 4.79 -1.27 -17.73
CA GLU A 107 4.96 -1.52 -19.15
C GLU A 107 3.60 -1.38 -19.86
N THR A 108 3.63 -0.74 -21.02
CA THR A 108 2.52 -0.74 -21.98
C THR A 108 3.02 -1.28 -23.32
N ALA A 109 2.16 -1.36 -24.33
CA ALA A 109 2.59 -1.70 -25.69
C ALA A 109 3.74 -0.80 -26.19
N TYR A 110 3.75 0.49 -25.83
CA TYR A 110 4.67 1.49 -26.37
C TYR A 110 5.76 1.95 -25.39
N THR A 111 5.57 1.76 -24.09
CA THR A 111 6.49 2.23 -23.07
C THR A 111 7.03 1.08 -22.23
N PRO A 112 8.34 1.06 -21.90
CA PRO A 112 8.87 0.12 -20.94
C PRO A 112 8.32 0.41 -19.53
N ALA A 113 8.33 -0.61 -18.66
CA ALA A 113 8.21 -0.39 -17.23
C ALA A 113 9.42 0.42 -16.74
N PHE A 114 9.22 1.26 -15.73
CA PHE A 114 10.29 2.06 -15.13
C PHE A 114 10.24 1.95 -13.61
N ALA A 115 11.39 1.69 -13.00
CA ALA A 115 11.54 1.65 -11.55
C ALA A 115 12.81 2.35 -11.10
N ILE A 116 12.76 2.85 -9.87
CA ILE A 116 13.93 3.34 -9.14
C ILE A 116 14.07 2.53 -7.87
N GLY A 117 15.29 2.31 -7.41
CA GLY A 117 15.49 1.56 -6.18
C GLY A 117 16.87 1.75 -5.59
N ALA A 118 17.00 1.22 -4.39
CA ALA A 118 18.25 1.19 -3.66
C ALA A 118 18.33 -0.10 -2.85
N ARG A 119 19.54 -0.60 -2.72
CA ARG A 119 19.88 -1.79 -1.94
C ARG A 119 20.92 -1.36 -0.90
N ASP A 120 20.79 -1.92 0.31
CA ASP A 120 21.63 -1.56 1.45
C ASP A 120 21.48 -0.08 1.86
N ILE A 121 20.20 0.36 1.94
CA ILE A 121 19.79 1.68 2.46
C ILE A 121 20.03 1.76 3.98
N VAL A 122 19.88 0.61 4.63
CA VAL A 122 20.16 0.38 6.05
C VAL A 122 21.04 -0.85 6.14
N GLY A 123 22.28 -0.67 6.56
CA GLY A 123 23.29 -1.72 6.67
C GLY A 123 24.68 -1.13 6.70
N THR A 124 25.71 -1.94 6.44
CA THR A 124 27.10 -1.49 6.44
C THR A 124 27.45 -0.64 5.21
N GLY A 125 26.61 -0.63 4.18
CA GLY A 125 26.88 0.04 2.91
C GLY A 125 27.85 -0.73 2.01
N VAL A 126 28.23 -1.96 2.38
CA VAL A 126 29.09 -2.83 1.57
C VAL A 126 28.41 -3.25 0.29
N TYR A 127 27.09 -3.44 0.31
CA TYR A 127 26.26 -3.70 -0.86
C TYR A 127 25.51 -2.45 -1.37
N GLY A 128 25.91 -1.26 -0.90
CA GLY A 128 25.29 0.01 -1.21
C GLY A 128 25.25 0.29 -2.71
N GLN A 129 24.04 0.32 -3.27
CA GLN A 129 23.81 0.68 -4.66
C GLN A 129 22.42 1.29 -4.86
N GLU A 130 22.34 2.23 -5.78
CA GLU A 130 21.09 2.82 -6.24
C GLU A 130 20.97 2.65 -7.75
N PHE A 131 19.74 2.60 -8.24
CA PHE A 131 19.50 2.33 -9.64
C PHE A 131 18.23 2.99 -10.15
N MET A 132 18.27 3.25 -11.45
CA MET A 132 17.11 3.53 -12.28
C MET A 132 17.09 2.47 -13.38
N VAL A 133 15.95 1.81 -13.59
CA VAL A 133 15.88 0.63 -14.46
C VAL A 133 14.61 0.62 -15.29
N LEU A 134 14.77 0.21 -16.53
CA LEU A 134 13.71 -0.01 -17.50
C LEU A 134 13.61 -1.50 -17.84
N SER A 135 12.39 -2.00 -17.98
CA SER A 135 12.15 -3.36 -18.50
C SER A 135 11.08 -3.39 -19.58
N LYS A 136 11.28 -4.20 -20.61
CA LYS A 136 10.37 -4.33 -21.75
C LYS A 136 10.33 -5.78 -22.21
N ARG A 137 9.13 -6.35 -22.29
CA ARG A 137 8.91 -7.69 -22.83
C ARG A 137 8.63 -7.58 -24.32
N LEU A 138 9.36 -8.36 -25.10
CA LEU A 138 9.13 -8.56 -26.52
C LEU A 138 9.12 -10.07 -26.76
N TRP A 139 7.92 -10.61 -27.01
CA TRP A 139 7.71 -12.06 -27.14
C TRP A 139 8.19 -12.81 -25.89
N ASP A 140 9.09 -13.78 -26.07
CA ASP A 140 9.63 -14.65 -25.02
C ASP A 140 10.88 -14.05 -24.35
N VAL A 141 11.23 -12.80 -24.69
CA VAL A 141 12.42 -12.13 -24.16
C VAL A 141 12.02 -10.88 -23.38
N ASP A 142 12.48 -10.80 -22.14
CA ASP A 142 12.35 -9.64 -21.28
C ASP A 142 13.68 -8.91 -21.17
N PHE A 143 13.73 -7.71 -21.75
CA PHE A 143 14.92 -6.86 -21.77
C PHE A 143 14.95 -5.97 -20.54
N THR A 144 16.11 -5.81 -19.95
CA THR A 144 16.36 -4.89 -18.84
C THR A 144 17.54 -3.99 -19.15
N ALA A 145 17.41 -2.70 -18.89
CA ALA A 145 18.49 -1.73 -19.01
C ALA A 145 18.37 -0.66 -17.93
N GLY A 146 19.46 -0.33 -17.28
CA GLY A 146 19.47 0.61 -16.18
C GLY A 146 20.77 1.37 -16.03
N LEU A 147 20.70 2.41 -15.21
CA LEU A 147 21.82 3.24 -14.79
C LEU A 147 21.98 3.10 -13.27
N GLY A 148 23.21 2.84 -12.83
CA GLY A 148 23.52 2.53 -11.44
C GLY A 148 24.53 3.48 -10.80
N TRP A 149 24.40 3.59 -9.48
CA TRP A 149 25.28 4.32 -8.56
C TRP A 149 25.84 3.36 -7.50
N GLY A 150 26.86 3.81 -6.76
CA GLY A 150 27.52 2.96 -5.76
C GLY A 150 28.20 1.77 -6.43
N ARG A 151 27.92 0.55 -5.97
CA ARG A 151 28.51 -0.66 -6.59
C ARG A 151 28.18 -0.83 -8.06
N LEU A 152 26.98 -0.41 -8.47
CA LEU A 152 26.57 -0.47 -9.87
C LEU A 152 27.24 0.62 -10.74
N ALA A 153 28.18 1.40 -10.20
CA ALA A 153 28.99 2.35 -10.93
C ALA A 153 30.48 1.96 -10.99
N SER A 154 30.86 0.74 -10.60
CA SER A 154 32.29 0.38 -10.45
C SER A 154 33.09 0.36 -11.77
N THR A 155 32.43 0.39 -12.92
CA THR A 155 33.08 0.54 -14.24
C THR A 155 33.24 2.00 -14.67
N GLU A 156 32.68 2.95 -13.91
CA GLU A 156 32.86 4.40 -14.07
C GLU A 156 32.57 4.88 -15.51
N MET A 157 31.49 4.40 -16.12
CA MET A 157 31.24 4.65 -17.56
C MET A 157 30.94 6.12 -17.88
N PHE A 158 30.20 6.80 -17.00
CA PHE A 158 29.73 8.15 -17.22
C PHE A 158 29.78 8.97 -15.92
N PRO A 159 30.11 10.28 -16.00
CA PRO A 159 29.93 11.17 -14.86
C PRO A 159 28.48 11.22 -14.41
N ASN A 160 28.25 11.34 -13.11
CA ASN A 160 26.91 11.35 -12.53
C ASN A 160 26.04 12.46 -13.15
N PRO A 161 24.91 12.12 -13.81
CA PRO A 161 24.06 13.10 -14.46
C PRO A 161 23.45 14.11 -13.47
N PHE A 162 23.15 13.69 -12.23
CA PHE A 162 22.67 14.61 -11.19
C PHE A 162 23.78 15.53 -10.68
N GLY A 163 25.02 15.03 -10.66
CA GLY A 163 26.21 15.81 -10.34
C GLY A 163 26.49 16.97 -11.29
N LYS A 164 25.99 16.90 -12.53
CA LYS A 164 26.04 18.01 -13.51
C LYS A 164 25.05 19.12 -13.19
N LEU A 165 23.94 18.80 -12.53
CA LEU A 165 22.90 19.76 -12.13
C LEU A 165 23.18 20.34 -10.75
N ILE A 166 23.59 19.49 -9.80
CA ILE A 166 23.83 19.85 -8.41
C ILE A 166 25.15 19.20 -7.97
N SER A 167 26.18 20.01 -7.74
CA SER A 167 27.56 19.52 -7.51
C SER A 167 27.70 18.60 -6.30
N SER A 168 26.84 18.72 -5.28
CA SER A 168 26.83 17.85 -4.10
C SER A 168 26.57 16.38 -4.43
N PHE A 169 25.88 16.09 -5.54
CA PHE A 169 25.63 14.71 -5.98
C PHE A 169 26.91 14.01 -6.47
N ASN A 170 27.99 14.73 -6.78
CA ASN A 170 29.28 14.11 -7.12
C ASN A 170 30.01 13.55 -5.90
N ILE A 171 29.56 13.87 -4.67
CA ILE A 171 30.26 13.52 -3.44
C ILE A 171 29.45 12.48 -2.69
N ARG A 172 30.02 11.27 -2.57
CA ARG A 172 29.50 10.21 -1.71
C ARG A 172 30.38 10.08 -0.49
N SER A 173 29.78 10.03 0.71
CA SER A 173 30.56 9.83 1.92
C SER A 173 31.11 8.40 1.96
N GLN A 174 32.39 8.26 2.28
CA GLN A 174 33.06 6.96 2.43
C GLN A 174 32.82 6.35 3.84
N ASN A 175 32.14 7.05 4.75
CA ASN A 175 31.86 6.57 6.10
C ASN A 175 30.78 5.49 6.09
N THR A 176 31.17 4.28 5.71
CA THR A 176 30.46 3.05 6.04
C THR A 176 30.56 2.84 7.56
N GLY A 177 29.50 3.16 8.29
CA GLY A 177 29.44 2.90 9.73
C GLY A 177 29.40 1.40 10.04
N GLN A 178 29.29 1.04 11.33
CA GLN A 178 29.13 -0.36 11.78
C GLN A 178 27.74 -0.96 11.49
N GLY A 179 26.99 -0.39 10.54
CA GLY A 179 25.59 -0.72 10.26
C GLY A 179 24.57 0.06 11.10
N GLY A 180 23.29 0.00 10.72
CA GLY A 180 22.17 0.49 11.55
C GLY A 180 21.78 1.97 11.40
N THR A 181 22.46 2.74 10.56
CA THR A 181 22.08 4.13 10.24
C THR A 181 21.46 4.19 8.85
N VAL A 182 20.33 4.90 8.74
CA VAL A 182 19.63 5.05 7.47
C VAL A 182 20.27 6.18 6.67
N SER A 183 20.79 5.87 5.49
CA SER A 183 21.56 6.84 4.68
C SER A 183 20.79 7.37 3.47
N PHE A 184 19.59 7.91 3.68
CA PHE A 184 18.79 8.50 2.59
C PHE A 184 19.46 9.71 1.93
N ASN A 185 20.28 10.46 2.68
CA ASN A 185 20.96 11.69 2.21
C ASN A 185 22.10 11.43 1.21
N GLN A 186 22.35 10.17 0.83
CA GLN A 186 23.41 9.78 -0.10
C GLN A 186 22.90 8.97 -1.31
N LEU A 187 21.57 8.86 -1.45
CA LEU A 187 21.00 8.18 -2.60
C LEU A 187 21.35 8.92 -3.89
N PHE A 188 21.79 8.17 -4.91
CA PHE A 188 22.22 8.69 -6.22
C PHE A 188 23.42 9.65 -6.15
N HIS A 189 24.19 9.63 -5.05
CA HIS A 189 25.45 10.34 -4.92
C HIS A 189 26.64 9.47 -5.34
N GLY A 190 27.67 10.14 -5.86
CA GLY A 190 28.91 9.57 -6.38
C GLY A 190 29.36 10.32 -7.62
N PRO A 191 30.66 10.34 -7.93
CA PRO A 191 31.18 11.04 -9.10
C PRO A 191 30.75 10.37 -10.41
N ASP A 192 30.56 9.06 -10.39
CA ASP A 192 30.38 8.23 -11.58
C ASP A 192 29.14 7.35 -11.50
N THR A 193 28.70 6.92 -12.68
CA THR A 193 27.57 6.01 -12.93
C THR A 193 27.93 5.03 -14.02
N SER A 194 27.30 3.86 -14.01
CA SER A 194 27.46 2.87 -15.09
C SER A 194 26.15 2.26 -15.53
N LEU A 195 26.12 1.87 -16.80
CA LEU A 195 25.01 1.10 -17.34
C LEU A 195 25.10 -0.35 -16.85
N PHE A 196 23.93 -0.92 -16.60
CA PHE A 196 23.74 -2.34 -16.37
C PHE A 196 22.51 -2.80 -17.14
N GLY A 197 22.36 -4.11 -17.30
CA GLY A 197 21.18 -4.64 -17.98
C GLY A 197 21.43 -6.03 -18.51
N GLY A 198 20.54 -6.48 -19.38
CA GLY A 198 20.58 -7.83 -19.91
C GLY A 198 19.23 -8.26 -20.45
N LEU A 199 19.08 -9.57 -20.60
CA LEU A 199 17.83 -10.17 -21.03
C LEU A 199 17.58 -11.47 -20.27
N ASN A 200 16.30 -11.73 -20.03
CA ASN A 200 15.77 -13.02 -19.64
C ASN A 200 15.02 -13.60 -20.84
N TRP A 201 15.42 -14.79 -21.29
CA TRP A 201 14.77 -15.50 -22.36
C TRP A 201 14.04 -16.74 -21.81
N GLN A 202 12.71 -16.73 -21.91
CA GLN A 202 11.88 -17.90 -21.70
C GLN A 202 12.10 -18.88 -22.84
N THR A 203 12.72 -20.01 -22.52
CA THR A 203 12.99 -21.02 -23.55
C THR A 203 11.72 -21.81 -23.87
N PRO A 204 11.69 -22.53 -24.99
CA PRO A 204 10.63 -23.50 -25.26
C PRO A 204 10.59 -24.69 -24.28
N ILE A 205 11.58 -24.82 -23.38
CA ILE A 205 11.61 -25.85 -22.34
C ILE A 205 10.84 -25.30 -21.13
N GLU A 206 9.81 -26.03 -20.72
CA GLU A 206 8.95 -25.65 -19.59
C GLU A 206 9.78 -25.39 -18.33
N GLY A 207 9.54 -24.25 -17.69
CA GLY A 207 10.22 -23.81 -16.49
C GLY A 207 11.68 -23.35 -16.68
N LEU A 208 12.25 -23.38 -17.89
CA LEU A 208 13.64 -22.98 -18.12
C LEU A 208 13.78 -21.59 -18.73
N ASN A 209 14.47 -20.72 -18.00
CA ASN A 209 14.86 -19.37 -18.38
C ASN A 209 16.38 -19.29 -18.60
N LEU A 210 16.81 -18.60 -19.66
CA LEU A 210 18.21 -18.28 -19.89
C LEU A 210 18.47 -16.78 -19.69
N LEU A 211 19.48 -16.49 -18.88
CA LEU A 211 19.81 -15.14 -18.45
C LEU A 211 21.17 -14.73 -19.02
N VAL A 212 21.21 -13.54 -19.60
CA VAL A 212 22.44 -12.84 -19.94
C VAL A 212 22.41 -11.49 -19.24
N GLU A 213 23.46 -11.18 -18.51
CA GLU A 213 23.54 -9.96 -17.71
C GLU A 213 24.88 -9.26 -17.93
N TYR A 214 24.82 -7.94 -18.12
CA TYR A 214 25.94 -7.04 -17.95
C TYR A 214 25.86 -6.40 -16.55
N SER A 215 26.79 -6.78 -15.67
CA SER A 215 26.93 -6.22 -14.33
C SER A 215 28.19 -5.36 -14.24
N PRO A 216 28.06 -4.06 -13.93
CA PRO A 216 29.20 -3.18 -13.71
C PRO A 216 29.86 -3.39 -12.34
N ASP A 217 29.32 -4.24 -11.45
CA ASP A 217 29.95 -4.49 -10.15
C ASP A 217 31.29 -5.22 -10.33
N ARG A 218 32.35 -4.58 -9.85
CA ARG A 218 33.71 -5.12 -9.90
C ARG A 218 34.11 -5.80 -8.60
N TYR A 219 33.28 -5.83 -7.57
CA TYR A 219 33.62 -6.42 -6.27
C TYR A 219 34.87 -5.80 -5.64
N LEU A 220 35.10 -4.49 -5.86
CA LEU A 220 36.36 -3.81 -5.52
C LEU A 220 36.74 -3.95 -4.05
N ARG A 221 35.75 -4.01 -3.15
CA ARG A 221 35.97 -4.16 -1.69
C ARG A 221 36.34 -5.60 -1.33
N GLU A 222 35.70 -6.58 -1.95
CA GLU A 222 35.94 -8.00 -1.72
C GLU A 222 37.26 -8.47 -2.35
N ARG A 223 37.69 -7.87 -3.48
CA ARG A 223 38.93 -8.25 -4.19
C ARG A 223 40.16 -8.21 -3.31
N VAL A 224 40.21 -7.25 -2.39
CA VAL A 224 41.41 -6.95 -1.59
C VAL A 224 41.91 -8.21 -0.89
N ASN A 225 41.01 -9.08 -0.45
CA ASN A 225 41.35 -10.24 0.38
C ASN A 225 40.81 -11.59 -0.14
N THR A 226 39.78 -11.60 -0.99
CA THR A 226 39.12 -12.85 -1.42
C THR A 226 39.68 -13.46 -2.72
N HIS A 227 40.67 -12.82 -3.34
CA HIS A 227 41.18 -13.17 -4.69
C HIS A 227 40.08 -13.24 -5.76
N PHE A 228 38.94 -12.57 -5.52
CA PHE A 228 37.85 -12.49 -6.47
C PHE A 228 38.15 -11.40 -7.52
N TYR A 229 38.46 -11.81 -8.75
CA TYR A 229 38.73 -10.87 -9.83
C TYR A 229 37.66 -10.99 -10.92
N THR A 230 36.98 -9.89 -11.24
CA THR A 230 36.13 -9.85 -12.43
C THR A 230 36.99 -9.67 -13.68
N ARG A 231 36.88 -10.62 -14.62
CA ARG A 231 37.55 -10.59 -15.94
C ARG A 231 36.67 -9.98 -17.01
N THR A 232 35.37 -10.27 -16.92
CA THR A 232 34.33 -9.71 -17.81
C THR A 232 33.18 -9.21 -16.94
N PRO A 233 32.48 -8.14 -17.35
CA PRO A 233 31.22 -7.72 -16.73
C PRO A 233 30.01 -8.55 -17.21
N VAL A 234 30.20 -9.47 -18.16
CA VAL A 234 29.11 -10.29 -18.72
C VAL A 234 28.98 -11.61 -17.97
N ASN A 235 27.77 -11.88 -17.50
CA ASN A 235 27.36 -13.04 -16.71
C ASN A 235 26.30 -13.85 -17.49
N PHE A 236 26.29 -15.16 -17.28
CA PHE A 236 25.33 -16.08 -17.90
C PHE A 236 24.74 -16.99 -16.83
N ALA A 237 23.44 -17.23 -16.87
CA ALA A 237 22.80 -18.20 -15.98
C ALA A 237 21.64 -18.93 -16.65
N ALA A 238 21.32 -20.10 -16.12
CA ALA A 238 20.06 -20.79 -16.33
C ALA A 238 19.27 -20.76 -15.03
N ASP A 239 18.01 -20.36 -15.10
CA ASP A 239 17.06 -20.41 -13.99
C ASP A 239 15.96 -21.40 -14.33
N TYR A 240 15.73 -22.37 -13.44
CA TYR A 240 14.81 -23.47 -13.67
C TYR A 240 13.76 -23.53 -12.55
N HIS A 241 12.50 -23.35 -12.93
CA HIS A 241 11.34 -23.47 -12.07
C HIS A 241 11.04 -24.96 -11.86
N VAL A 242 11.50 -25.49 -10.72
CA VAL A 242 11.31 -26.89 -10.33
C VAL A 242 9.86 -27.14 -9.91
N LEU A 243 9.25 -26.13 -9.28
CA LEU A 243 7.84 -26.06 -8.90
C LEU A 243 7.36 -24.65 -9.20
N ASP A 244 6.04 -24.44 -9.29
CA ASP A 244 5.41 -23.12 -9.48
C ASP A 244 5.94 -22.06 -8.52
N ASN A 245 6.39 -22.49 -7.34
CA ASN A 245 6.83 -21.60 -6.27
C ASN A 245 8.30 -21.80 -5.87
N VAL A 246 9.07 -22.64 -6.57
CA VAL A 246 10.49 -22.92 -6.28
C VAL A 246 11.32 -22.92 -7.57
N SER A 247 12.33 -22.04 -7.63
CA SER A 247 13.30 -22.00 -8.73
C SER A 247 14.73 -22.22 -8.26
N ILE A 248 15.56 -22.75 -9.16
CA ILE A 248 17.00 -22.94 -8.98
C ILE A 248 17.72 -22.24 -10.13
N MET A 249 18.58 -21.28 -9.77
CA MET A 249 19.46 -20.59 -10.71
C MET A 249 20.89 -21.08 -10.57
N ALA A 250 21.54 -21.35 -11.70
CA ALA A 250 22.96 -21.63 -11.76
C ALA A 250 23.61 -20.82 -12.88
N GLY A 251 24.75 -20.19 -12.60
CA GLY A 251 25.39 -19.29 -13.56
C GLY A 251 26.90 -19.22 -13.46
N TYR A 252 27.52 -18.82 -14.56
CA TYR A 252 28.92 -18.48 -14.66
C TYR A 252 29.07 -16.96 -14.67
N LEU A 253 29.69 -16.43 -13.61
CA LEU A 253 29.75 -15.00 -13.33
C LEU A 253 31.18 -14.48 -13.47
N TYR A 254 31.28 -13.27 -14.00
CA TYR A 254 32.47 -12.45 -14.07
C TYR A 254 33.68 -13.06 -14.80
N GLY A 255 33.47 -14.15 -15.54
CA GLY A 255 34.50 -14.90 -16.25
C GLY A 255 35.46 -15.67 -15.34
N THR A 256 35.11 -15.88 -14.08
CA THR A 256 36.00 -16.50 -13.08
C THR A 256 35.30 -17.43 -12.11
N THR A 257 34.01 -17.24 -11.85
CA THR A 257 33.32 -17.95 -10.77
C THR A 257 31.99 -18.56 -11.23
N TRP A 258 31.48 -19.47 -10.42
CA TRP A 258 30.10 -19.92 -10.48
C TRP A 258 29.27 -19.23 -9.40
N GLY A 259 27.97 -19.13 -9.65
CA GLY A 259 26.95 -18.72 -8.69
C GLY A 259 25.78 -19.69 -8.73
N LEU A 260 25.18 -19.93 -7.57
CA LEU A 260 23.98 -20.75 -7.39
C LEU A 260 22.98 -19.95 -6.57
N ALA A 261 21.69 -20.07 -6.89
CA ALA A 261 20.63 -19.56 -6.04
C ALA A 261 19.44 -20.52 -6.02
N VAL A 262 18.81 -20.64 -4.86
CA VAL A 262 17.53 -21.33 -4.70
C VAL A 262 16.54 -20.32 -4.17
N SER A 263 15.40 -20.18 -4.85
CA SER A 263 14.36 -19.22 -4.47
C SER A 263 13.04 -19.95 -4.28
N ALA A 264 12.40 -19.68 -3.16
CA ALA A 264 11.03 -20.09 -2.90
C ALA A 264 10.16 -18.85 -2.73
N HIS A 265 8.95 -18.85 -3.29
CA HIS A 265 8.00 -17.77 -3.11
C HIS A 265 6.63 -18.28 -2.66
N VAL A 266 5.85 -17.41 -2.06
CA VAL A 266 4.52 -17.69 -1.54
C VAL A 266 3.68 -16.45 -1.78
N ASP A 267 2.52 -16.60 -2.39
CA ASP A 267 1.47 -15.58 -2.33
C ASP A 267 0.50 -15.95 -1.20
N PRO A 268 0.46 -15.20 -0.08
CA PRO A 268 -0.43 -15.48 1.04
C PRO A 268 -1.92 -15.42 0.68
N LYS A 269 -2.28 -14.80 -0.45
CA LYS A 269 -3.66 -14.77 -0.97
C LYS A 269 -4.03 -16.06 -1.68
N THR A 270 -3.06 -16.91 -2.01
CA THR A 270 -3.26 -18.22 -2.63
C THR A 270 -2.90 -19.33 -1.64
N PRO A 271 -3.80 -20.30 -1.39
CA PRO A 271 -3.48 -21.41 -0.50
C PRO A 271 -2.41 -22.32 -1.14
N LEU A 272 -1.27 -22.48 -0.45
CA LEU A 272 -0.14 -23.33 -0.88
C LEU A 272 -0.48 -24.83 -0.94
N PHE A 273 -1.50 -25.24 -0.21
CA PHE A 273 -2.04 -26.59 -0.20
C PHE A 273 -3.55 -26.49 -0.41
N GLY A 274 -4.12 -27.36 -1.24
CA GLY A 274 -5.58 -27.46 -1.34
C GLY A 274 -6.17 -27.66 0.06
N GLU A 275 -7.19 -26.87 0.42
CA GLU A 275 -7.87 -26.91 1.71
C GLU A 275 -8.10 -28.36 2.17
N ARG A 276 -7.33 -28.88 3.12
CA ARG A 276 -7.65 -30.17 3.77
C ARG A 276 -7.17 -30.27 5.20
N ILE A 277 -8.03 -29.79 6.12
CA ILE A 277 -8.46 -30.60 7.27
C ILE A 277 -9.98 -30.48 7.34
N GLY A 278 -10.68 -31.51 6.84
CA GLY A 278 -12.14 -31.59 6.88
C GLY A 278 -12.82 -31.40 5.52
N SER A 279 -14.11 -31.75 5.46
CA SER A 279 -14.97 -31.40 4.34
C SER A 279 -14.99 -29.87 4.17
N PRO A 280 -15.10 -29.35 2.93
CA PRO A 280 -15.31 -27.92 2.71
C PRO A 280 -16.40 -27.41 3.66
N PRO A 281 -16.28 -26.20 4.23
CA PRO A 281 -17.40 -25.62 4.96
C PRO A 281 -18.62 -25.73 4.06
N LEU A 282 -19.70 -26.32 4.58
CA LEU A 282 -20.93 -26.45 3.81
C LEU A 282 -21.26 -25.04 3.30
N PRO A 283 -21.43 -24.86 1.97
CA PRO A 283 -21.74 -23.54 1.43
C PRO A 283 -22.93 -23.00 2.23
N PRO A 284 -22.91 -21.71 2.62
CA PRO A 284 -23.95 -21.16 3.46
C PRO A 284 -25.31 -21.51 2.84
N ALA A 285 -26.10 -22.31 3.57
CA ALA A 285 -27.37 -22.78 3.07
C ALA A 285 -28.26 -21.56 2.84
N VAL A 286 -28.43 -21.17 1.58
CA VAL A 286 -29.34 -20.10 1.21
C VAL A 286 -30.73 -20.62 1.52
N ARG A 287 -31.31 -20.12 2.61
CA ARG A 287 -32.66 -20.50 3.04
C ARG A 287 -33.63 -20.27 1.88
N SER A 288 -34.43 -21.28 1.55
CA SER A 288 -35.53 -21.12 0.60
C SER A 288 -36.45 -19.98 1.04
N PRO A 289 -37.23 -19.35 0.14
CA PRO A 289 -38.19 -18.33 0.53
C PRO A 289 -39.11 -18.77 1.69
N GLN A 290 -39.52 -20.03 1.69
CA GLN A 290 -40.34 -20.63 2.76
C GLN A 290 -39.55 -20.77 4.07
N GLN A 291 -38.30 -21.23 4.02
CA GLN A 291 -37.44 -21.34 5.20
C GLN A 291 -37.04 -19.98 5.78
N ARG A 292 -36.93 -18.94 4.93
CA ARG A 292 -36.74 -17.56 5.36
C ARG A 292 -37.97 -17.06 6.10
N GLN A 293 -39.17 -17.33 5.58
CA GLN A 293 -40.42 -16.94 6.24
C GLN A 293 -40.58 -17.65 7.59
N VAL A 294 -40.38 -18.97 7.65
CA VAL A 294 -40.43 -19.73 8.90
C VAL A 294 -39.37 -19.22 9.90
N GLY A 295 -38.16 -18.93 9.44
CA GLY A 295 -37.11 -18.36 10.28
C GLY A 295 -37.46 -16.96 10.79
N LEU A 296 -38.14 -16.15 9.96
CA LEU A 296 -38.63 -14.82 10.33
C LEU A 296 -39.78 -14.92 11.33
N ASP A 297 -40.70 -15.86 11.14
CA ASP A 297 -41.84 -16.11 12.02
C ASP A 297 -41.36 -16.63 13.39
N GLU A 298 -40.35 -17.50 13.42
CA GLU A 298 -39.71 -17.97 14.66
C GLU A 298 -38.92 -16.85 15.35
N LEU A 299 -38.19 -16.01 14.60
CA LEU A 299 -37.55 -14.82 15.14
C LEU A 299 -38.57 -13.84 15.72
N ASN A 300 -39.70 -13.64 15.04
CA ASN A 300 -40.80 -12.79 15.52
C ASN A 300 -41.52 -13.39 16.73
N LYS A 301 -41.56 -14.72 16.87
CA LYS A 301 -42.07 -15.38 18.09
C LYS A 301 -41.09 -15.24 19.27
N GLN A 302 -39.79 -15.30 19.00
CA GLN A 302 -38.75 -15.19 20.03
C GLN A 302 -38.44 -13.74 20.43
N ASN A 303 -38.54 -12.81 19.48
CA ASN A 303 -38.36 -11.36 19.64
C ASN A 303 -39.36 -10.64 18.71
N PRO A 304 -40.61 -10.43 19.13
CA PRO A 304 -41.59 -9.72 18.32
C PRO A 304 -41.12 -8.29 18.06
N VAL A 305 -40.77 -7.99 16.80
CA VAL A 305 -40.47 -6.63 16.31
C VAL A 305 -41.77 -5.98 15.87
N THR A 306 -42.27 -5.01 16.62
CA THR A 306 -43.38 -4.14 16.23
C THR A 306 -42.87 -3.06 15.27
N ALA A 307 -43.05 -3.30 13.97
CA ALA A 307 -42.66 -2.38 12.89
C ALA A 307 -43.50 -1.08 12.87
N VAL A 308 -42.87 0.05 12.51
CA VAL A 308 -43.53 1.31 12.13
C VAL A 308 -43.11 1.65 10.69
N ASP A 309 -44.06 1.92 9.81
CA ASP A 309 -43.86 2.18 8.38
C ASP A 309 -44.34 3.60 8.05
N HIS A 310 -43.43 4.50 7.62
CA HIS A 310 -43.67 5.57 6.64
C HIS A 310 -42.36 6.29 6.22
N GLY A 311 -41.91 6.09 4.97
CA GLY A 311 -41.23 7.15 4.19
C GLY A 311 -39.69 7.20 4.08
N GLY A 312 -38.93 6.24 4.61
CA GLY A 312 -37.51 6.07 4.26
C GLY A 312 -36.46 6.63 5.23
N LEU A 313 -36.85 7.01 6.46
CA LEU A 313 -35.92 7.02 7.59
C LEU A 313 -36.30 5.85 8.51
N SER A 314 -35.42 4.85 8.62
CA SER A 314 -35.59 3.77 9.58
C SER A 314 -35.08 4.23 10.94
N VAL A 315 -35.98 4.73 11.79
CA VAL A 315 -35.67 4.75 13.22
C VAL A 315 -36.26 3.47 13.78
N ASN A 316 -35.40 2.46 13.93
CA ASN A 316 -35.74 1.37 14.81
C ASN A 316 -35.88 2.00 16.18
N LEU A 317 -37.04 1.88 16.77
CA LEU A 317 -37.05 2.00 18.21
C LEU A 317 -37.57 0.72 18.84
N ASN A 318 -38.20 -0.13 18.04
CA ASN A 318 -39.23 -1.03 18.54
C ASN A 318 -40.18 -0.39 19.57
N THR A 319 -40.33 0.94 19.64
CA THR A 319 -41.14 1.63 20.64
C THR A 319 -42.24 2.49 20.02
N ASP A 320 -43.26 2.71 20.84
CA ASP A 320 -44.60 3.18 20.49
C ASP A 320 -44.60 4.63 19.97
N PRO A 321 -45.20 4.91 18.79
CA PRO A 321 -45.23 6.24 18.19
C PRO A 321 -46.02 7.30 18.99
N THR A 322 -46.76 6.90 20.02
CA THR A 322 -47.47 7.83 20.91
C THR A 322 -46.63 8.30 22.09
N ASN A 323 -45.46 7.68 22.31
CA ASN A 323 -44.58 7.97 23.44
C ASN A 323 -43.35 8.76 22.98
N LEU A 324 -43.49 10.09 22.91
CA LEU A 324 -42.44 11.00 22.47
C LEU A 324 -41.13 10.86 23.30
N ARG A 325 -41.21 10.38 24.55
CA ARG A 325 -40.03 10.09 25.41
C ARG A 325 -39.13 9.01 24.82
N GLU A 326 -39.72 7.96 24.26
CA GLU A 326 -38.94 6.82 23.73
C GLU A 326 -38.32 7.14 22.36
N ILE A 327 -38.98 7.98 21.56
CA ILE A 327 -38.47 8.46 20.27
C ILE A 327 -37.27 9.37 20.45
N LEU A 328 -37.30 10.25 21.45
CA LEU A 328 -36.21 11.17 21.74
C LEU A 328 -35.03 10.48 22.45
N ALA A 329 -35.28 9.43 23.24
CA ALA A 329 -34.24 8.68 23.96
C ALA A 329 -33.33 7.81 23.05
N ALA A 330 -33.80 7.46 21.85
CA ALA A 330 -33.03 6.68 20.89
C ALA A 330 -32.32 7.54 19.83
N ALA A 331 -32.52 8.86 19.86
CA ALA A 331 -31.63 9.77 19.17
C ALA A 331 -30.21 9.59 19.74
N PRO A 332 -29.16 9.57 18.90
CA PRO A 332 -27.80 9.19 19.31
C PRO A 332 -27.12 10.16 20.29
N SER A 333 -27.80 11.21 20.74
CA SER A 333 -27.38 12.05 21.87
C SER A 333 -28.20 11.69 23.11
N SER A 334 -27.60 10.93 24.04
CA SER A 334 -28.11 10.67 25.40
C SER A 334 -28.23 11.92 26.30
N ALA A 335 -28.20 13.11 25.67
CA ALA A 335 -28.19 14.42 26.30
C ALA A 335 -29.60 14.94 26.57
N ALA A 336 -30.64 14.51 25.84
CA ALA A 336 -32.01 14.96 26.06
C ALA A 336 -32.51 14.53 27.45
N ARG A 337 -32.85 15.51 28.29
CA ARG A 337 -33.34 15.32 29.67
C ARG A 337 -34.83 15.55 29.78
N ASP A 338 -35.32 16.55 29.06
CA ASP A 338 -36.73 16.94 29.10
C ASP A 338 -37.19 17.52 27.76
N TYR A 339 -38.51 17.49 27.51
CA TYR A 339 -39.10 18.12 26.33
C TYR A 339 -40.49 18.67 26.59
N GLU A 340 -40.87 19.66 25.78
CA GLU A 340 -42.20 20.28 25.80
C GLU A 340 -42.65 20.61 24.37
N ILE A 341 -43.95 20.46 24.08
CA ILE A 341 -44.54 20.88 22.81
C ILE A 341 -45.36 22.14 23.07
N ASP A 342 -45.00 23.23 22.41
CA ASP A 342 -45.77 24.47 22.36
C ASP A 342 -46.23 24.76 20.93
N GLY A 343 -47.52 24.51 20.66
CA GLY A 343 -48.12 24.67 19.34
C GLY A 343 -47.46 23.80 18.27
N ARG A 344 -46.67 24.42 17.38
CA ARG A 344 -45.93 23.75 16.29
C ARG A 344 -44.43 23.68 16.55
N THR A 345 -44.00 23.94 17.78
CA THR A 345 -42.58 23.92 18.18
C THR A 345 -42.35 22.84 19.23
N LEU A 346 -41.29 22.05 19.06
CA LEU A 346 -40.83 21.08 20.05
C LEU A 346 -39.56 21.61 20.73
N ALA A 347 -39.64 21.89 22.02
CA ALA A 347 -38.54 22.34 22.86
C ALA A 347 -37.89 21.15 23.58
N ILE A 348 -36.55 21.09 23.58
CA ILE A 348 -35.78 19.98 24.13
C ILE A 348 -34.63 20.52 24.99
N ASN A 349 -34.60 20.12 26.25
CA ASN A 349 -33.51 20.43 27.17
C ASN A 349 -32.44 19.34 27.11
N VAL A 350 -31.18 19.73 26.89
CA VAL A 350 -30.04 18.84 26.77
C VAL A 350 -28.97 19.11 27.82
N GLU A 351 -28.20 18.09 28.21
CA GLU A 351 -27.11 18.20 29.20
C GLU A 351 -25.82 17.56 28.67
N GLY A 352 -24.73 18.32 28.68
CA GLY A 352 -23.38 17.89 28.26
C GLY A 352 -22.83 18.69 27.08
N PRO A 353 -21.49 18.76 26.93
CA PRO A 353 -20.81 19.75 26.09
C PRO A 353 -21.12 19.48 24.62
N THR A 354 -22.10 20.20 24.07
CA THR A 354 -22.64 19.86 22.76
C THR A 354 -22.97 21.09 21.91
N ASP A 355 -22.68 20.99 20.62
CA ASP A 355 -23.06 21.97 19.61
C ASP A 355 -24.59 21.96 19.45
N LEU A 356 -25.25 22.98 20.02
CA LEU A 356 -26.71 23.11 20.07
C LEU A 356 -27.36 23.16 18.67
N ASP A 357 -26.69 23.77 17.69
CA ASP A 357 -27.21 23.87 16.32
C ASP A 357 -27.13 22.52 15.60
N ALA A 358 -26.07 21.74 15.84
CA ALA A 358 -25.94 20.39 15.30
C ALA A 358 -26.97 19.43 15.87
N GLN A 359 -27.22 19.50 17.18
CA GLN A 359 -28.28 18.70 17.79
C GLN A 359 -29.66 19.11 17.29
N CYS A 360 -29.91 20.41 17.11
CA CYS A 360 -31.18 20.90 16.60
C CYS A 360 -31.51 20.25 15.25
N ARG A 361 -30.53 20.18 14.34
CA ARG A 361 -30.71 19.55 13.02
C ARG A 361 -31.07 18.07 13.10
N ILE A 362 -30.53 17.32 14.05
CA ILE A 362 -30.84 15.88 14.22
C ILE A 362 -32.28 15.71 14.69
N PHE A 363 -32.69 16.44 15.74
CA PHE A 363 -34.06 16.39 16.24
C PHE A 363 -35.06 16.91 15.21
N ALA A 364 -34.68 17.87 14.37
CA ALA A 364 -35.54 18.34 13.27
C ALA A 364 -35.79 17.26 12.21
N GLN A 365 -34.82 16.39 11.94
CA GLN A 365 -35.01 15.26 11.02
C GLN A 365 -35.90 14.18 11.62
N ILE A 366 -35.73 13.88 12.91
CA ILE A 366 -36.58 12.94 13.64
C ILE A 366 -38.02 13.45 13.69
N ALA A 367 -38.21 14.73 14.02
CA ALA A 367 -39.53 15.36 14.02
C ALA A 367 -40.16 15.41 12.62
N ALA A 368 -39.36 15.64 11.57
CA ALA A 368 -39.86 15.61 10.19
C ALA A 368 -40.42 14.23 9.79
N ALA A 369 -39.83 13.15 10.30
CA ALA A 369 -40.21 11.77 9.99
C ALA A 369 -41.33 11.24 10.91
N SER A 370 -41.30 11.61 12.20
CA SER A 370 -42.04 10.91 13.25
C SER A 370 -43.07 11.77 13.98
N ILE A 371 -43.03 13.10 13.85
CA ILE A 371 -43.89 14.01 14.63
C ILE A 371 -44.65 14.98 13.70
N PRO A 372 -45.87 14.63 13.25
CA PRO A 372 -46.66 15.48 12.38
C PRO A 372 -47.12 16.75 13.11
N GLY A 373 -47.06 17.91 12.43
CA GLY A 373 -47.54 19.19 12.96
C GLY A 373 -46.48 20.07 13.62
N ILE A 374 -45.29 19.54 13.90
CA ILE A 374 -44.14 20.33 14.40
C ILE A 374 -43.34 20.90 13.24
N ASP A 375 -43.15 22.21 13.20
CA ASP A 375 -42.43 22.91 12.13
C ASP A 375 -41.12 23.53 12.61
N THR A 376 -40.88 23.59 13.92
CA THR A 376 -39.67 24.19 14.52
C THR A 376 -39.20 23.35 15.70
N ILE A 377 -37.89 23.20 15.87
CA ILE A 377 -37.25 22.62 17.05
C ILE A 377 -36.51 23.73 17.80
N ALA A 378 -36.61 23.72 19.14
CA ALA A 378 -35.86 24.57 20.04
C ALA A 378 -35.01 23.73 20.98
N ILE A 379 -33.73 24.03 21.13
CA ILE A 379 -32.81 23.29 22.02
C ILE A 379 -32.09 24.22 22.96
N THR A 380 -32.01 23.81 24.23
CA THR A 380 -31.40 24.55 25.34
C THR A 380 -30.45 23.65 26.13
N GLU A 381 -29.26 24.16 26.47
CA GLU A 381 -28.30 23.45 27.34
C GLU A 381 -28.58 23.79 28.81
N LEU A 382 -28.83 22.78 29.64
CA LEU A 382 -29.20 22.95 31.05
C LEU A 382 -28.10 23.56 31.93
N SER A 383 -26.84 23.47 31.50
CA SER A 383 -25.67 24.02 32.19
C SER A 383 -25.26 25.42 31.70
N ASP A 384 -25.93 25.95 30.67
CA ASP A 384 -25.69 27.31 30.18
C ASP A 384 -26.45 28.34 31.04
N HIS A 385 -25.73 29.15 31.80
CA HIS A 385 -26.31 30.20 32.64
C HIS A 385 -26.72 31.46 31.86
N ASP A 386 -26.32 31.58 30.59
CA ASP A 386 -26.68 32.70 29.72
C ASP A 386 -27.99 32.44 28.95
N GLY A 387 -28.53 31.21 29.00
CA GLY A 387 -29.88 30.88 28.52
C GLY A 387 -30.02 30.83 27.00
N ASN A 388 -28.96 30.46 26.27
CA ASN A 388 -28.99 30.43 24.81
C ASN A 388 -29.91 29.31 24.29
N VAL A 389 -30.69 29.63 23.25
CA VAL A 389 -31.61 28.70 22.58
C VAL A 389 -31.23 28.57 21.11
N ALA A 390 -30.95 27.35 20.65
CA ALA A 390 -30.81 27.06 19.23
C ALA A 390 -32.17 26.72 18.63
N LEU A 391 -32.54 27.39 17.54
CA LEU A 391 -33.80 27.18 16.82
C LEU A 391 -33.53 26.72 15.40
N CYS A 392 -34.23 25.67 14.97
CA CYS A 392 -34.10 25.19 13.60
C CYS A 392 -35.44 24.73 13.01
N PRO A 393 -35.68 24.99 11.72
CA PRO A 393 -36.92 24.60 11.06
C PRO A 393 -36.92 23.10 10.73
N VAL A 394 -38.10 22.50 10.85
CA VAL A 394 -38.39 21.13 10.40
C VAL A 394 -38.73 21.18 8.92
N LEU A 395 -37.72 20.96 8.07
CA LEU A 395 -37.90 21.01 6.63
C LEU A 395 -38.49 19.71 6.10
N ARG A 396 -39.73 19.78 5.62
CA ARG A 396 -40.40 18.68 4.90
C ARG A 396 -40.25 18.89 3.39
N ARG A 397 -39.98 17.83 2.62
CA ARG A 397 -39.80 17.92 1.15
C ARG A 397 -41.01 18.62 0.50
N GLY A 398 -40.77 19.73 -0.19
CA GLY A 398 -41.75 20.46 -1.00
C GLY A 398 -42.10 21.87 -0.54
N GLN A 399 -41.54 22.38 0.57
CA GLN A 399 -41.80 23.75 1.03
C GLN A 399 -40.58 24.68 0.85
N THR A 400 -40.69 25.62 -0.08
CA THR A 400 -40.07 26.96 -0.04
C THR A 400 -40.48 27.71 1.22
N ALA A 401 -39.59 28.55 1.76
CA ALA A 401 -39.90 29.47 2.85
C ALA A 401 -41.13 30.33 2.51
N SER A 402 -42.14 30.30 3.38
CA SER A 402 -43.21 31.30 3.42
C SER A 402 -43.61 31.53 4.87
N SER A 403 -43.22 32.70 5.35
CA SER A 403 -43.73 33.42 6.51
C SER A 403 -45.24 33.26 6.75
N ALA A 404 -45.63 33.01 8.01
CA ALA A 404 -46.78 33.66 8.66
C ALA A 404 -46.97 33.17 10.11
N THR A 405 -46.63 34.04 11.07
CA THR A 405 -47.13 34.04 12.46
C THR A 405 -48.61 34.51 12.47
N PRO A 406 -49.48 34.05 13.39
CA PRO A 406 -49.89 34.87 14.56
C PRO A 406 -50.06 34.04 15.87
N SER A 407 -49.42 34.38 17.01
CA SER A 407 -49.88 35.25 18.12
C SER A 407 -51.17 34.77 18.82
N ALA A 408 -51.20 34.45 20.12
CA ALA A 408 -51.22 35.36 21.29
C ALA A 408 -51.53 34.49 22.55
N THR A 409 -51.21 34.73 23.83
CA THR A 409 -50.76 35.89 24.62
C THR A 409 -50.54 35.43 26.07
N GLY A 410 -49.55 35.99 26.78
CA GLY A 410 -49.45 35.85 28.24
C GLY A 410 -48.17 36.43 28.86
N ALA A 411 -48.11 37.76 28.95
CA ALA A 411 -47.30 38.67 29.81
C ALA A 411 -46.04 38.11 30.57
N SER A 412 -44.89 38.80 30.62
CA SER A 412 -44.75 40.21 31.00
C SER A 412 -43.41 40.88 30.60
N THR A 413 -43.50 42.18 30.25
CA THR A 413 -42.55 43.32 30.52
C THR A 413 -41.10 43.28 29.96
N GLN A 414 -40.77 44.08 28.92
CA GLN A 414 -40.03 45.39 28.93
C GLN A 414 -38.62 45.38 29.59
N ALA A 415 -37.51 45.96 29.11
CA ALA A 415 -37.00 46.76 27.96
C ALA A 415 -35.47 47.05 28.29
N PRO A 416 -34.69 47.95 27.65
CA PRO A 416 -34.30 48.17 26.23
C PRO A 416 -32.75 48.29 25.99
N GLY A 417 -32.29 48.42 24.73
CA GLY A 417 -31.07 49.22 24.38
C GLY A 417 -30.07 48.61 23.38
N SER A 418 -30.23 48.87 22.07
CA SER A 418 -29.36 49.73 21.20
C SER A 418 -28.08 49.07 20.66
N ASN A 419 -28.07 48.62 19.40
CA ASN A 419 -27.66 49.34 18.17
C ASN A 419 -26.19 49.14 17.79
N GLY A 420 -25.96 48.64 16.56
CA GLY A 420 -24.74 48.91 15.80
C GLY A 420 -24.14 47.70 15.07
N ALA A 421 -24.52 47.51 13.81
CA ALA A 421 -23.57 47.01 12.79
C ALA A 421 -22.71 48.21 12.31
N PRO A 422 -21.70 48.09 11.43
CA PRO A 422 -21.16 46.91 10.72
C PRO A 422 -19.60 46.89 10.66
N MET A 423 -19.03 46.20 9.66
CA MET A 423 -17.66 46.31 9.09
C MET A 423 -16.57 45.42 9.72
N LEU A 424 -16.03 44.47 8.94
CA LEU A 424 -14.76 44.56 8.17
C LEU A 424 -13.55 44.73 9.09
N ASP A 425 -12.86 43.64 9.40
CA ASP A 425 -11.60 43.20 8.75
C ASP A 425 -11.30 41.74 9.11
#